data_AF-A0A846E1Y3-F1
#
_entry.id   AF-A0A846E1Y3-F1
#
_cell.length_a   1.000
_cell.length_b   1.000
_cell.length_c   1.000
_cell.angle_alpha   90.00
_cell.angle_beta   90.00
_cell.angle_gamma   90.00
#
_symmetry.space_group_name_H-M   'P 1'
#
loop_
_entity.id
_entity.type
_entity.pdbx_description
1 polymer ?
#
loop_
_entity_poly.entity_id
_entity_poly.type
_entity_poly.pdbx_seq_one_letter_code
_entity_poly.pdbx_strand_id
1 'polypeptide(L)' 'MALILIIEDAALSRKLLAKILKPEGHTLLEARNGREGLEMMQKYKPDCIILDLL' A
#
# COMPACT_ATOMS: atom_id res chain seq x y z
N MET A 1 -6.00 8.81 11.49
CA MET A 1 -6.27 8.30 10.12
C MET A 1 -5.07 8.64 9.25
N ALA A 2 -4.62 7.71 8.41
CA ALA A 2 -3.40 7.83 7.62
C ALA A 2 -3.61 7.32 6.20
N LEU A 3 -2.85 7.86 5.25
CA LEU A 3 -2.71 7.36 3.89
C LEU A 3 -1.57 6.34 3.84
N ILE A 4 -1.91 5.08 3.61
CA ILE A 4 -0.95 3.96 3.60
C ILE A 4 -0.77 3.46 2.17
N LEU A 5 0.48 3.36 1.73
CA LEU A 5 0.85 2.72 0.47
C LEU A 5 1.30 1.29 0.71
N ILE A 6 0.63 0.33 0.07
CA ILE A 6 0.97 -1.10 0.12
C ILE A 6 1.65 -1.46 -1.22
N ILE A 7 2.89 -1.95 -1.16
CA ILE A 7 3.69 -2.40 -2.31
C ILE A 7 3.90 -3.90 -2.16
N GLU A 8 3.17 -4.67 -2.97
CA GLU A 8 3.04 -6.13 -2.82
C GLU A 8 2.62 -6.72 -4.18
N ASP A 9 3.35 -7.69 -4.71
CA ASP A 9 3.08 -8.26 -6.04
C ASP A 9 1.95 -9.32 -5.96
N ALA A 10 1.90 -10.09 -4.87
CA ALA A 10 0.90 -11.11 -4.63
C ALA A 10 -0.47 -10.47 -4.32
N ALA A 11 -1.37 -10.54 -5.30
CA ALA A 11 -2.70 -9.93 -5.18
C ALA A 11 -3.53 -10.43 -3.98
N LEU A 12 -3.29 -11.67 -3.51
CA LEU A 12 -3.97 -12.22 -2.35
C LEU A 12 -3.49 -11.55 -1.06
N SER A 13 -2.17 -11.45 -0.85
CA SER A 13 -1.55 -10.77 0.29
C SER A 13 -1.95 -9.30 0.34
N ARG A 14 -1.89 -8.60 -0.80
CA ARG A 14 -2.29 -7.19 -0.89
C ARG A 14 -3.75 -6.96 -0.51
N LYS A 15 -4.66 -7.82 -0.99
CA LYS A 15 -6.08 -7.78 -0.62
C LYS A 15 -6.31 -8.08 0.85
N LEU A 16 -5.54 -8.99 1.44
CA LEU A 16 -5.63 -9.29 2.87
C LEU A 16 -5.25 -8.07 3.71
N LEU A 17 -4.11 -7.44 3.40
CA LEU A 17 -3.68 -6.19 4.05
C LEU A 17 -4.74 -5.09 3.92
N ALA A 18 -5.30 -4.92 2.73
CA ALA A 18 -6.34 -3.92 2.52
C ALA A 18 -7.61 -4.19 3.33
N LYS A 19 -8.02 -5.46 3.48
CA LYS A 19 -9.15 -5.87 4.32
C LYS A 19 -8.93 -5.62 5.81
N ILE A 20 -7.68 -5.68 6.27
CA ILE A 20 -7.33 -5.43 7.67
C ILE A 20 -7.26 -3.92 7.96
N LEU A 21 -6.65 -3.14 7.06
CA LEU A 21 -6.36 -1.72 7.32
C LEU A 21 -7.52 -0.77 7.01
N LYS A 22 -8.37 -1.12 6.03
CA LYS A 22 -9.49 -0.26 5.62
C LYS A 22 -10.57 -0.09 6.71
N PRO A 23 -10.96 -1.12 7.48
CA PRO A 23 -11.91 -0.98 8.60
C PRO A 23 -11.41 -0.08 9.73
N GLU A 24 -10.10 0.00 9.95
CA GLU A 24 -9.47 0.93 10.91
C GLU A 24 -9.53 2.41 10.45
N GLY A 25 -10.17 2.66 9.30
CA GLY A 25 -10.39 3.98 8.74
C GLY A 25 -9.25 4.47 7.85
N HIS A 26 -8.18 3.70 7.61
CA HIS A 26 -7.09 4.17 6.76
C HIS A 26 -7.50 4.32 5.28
N THR A 27 -6.91 5.31 4.61
CA THR A 27 -6.97 5.41 3.14
C THR A 27 -5.80 4.61 2.56
N LEU A 28 -6.07 3.80 1.54
CA LEU A 28 -5.09 2.86 1.02
C LEU A 28 -4.75 3.18 -0.44
N LEU A 29 -3.46 3.11 -0.76
CA LEU A 29 -2.92 3.03 -2.11
C LEU A 29 -2.29 1.64 -2.27
N GLU A 30 -2.44 1.05 -3.45
CA GLU A 30 -1.94 -0.28 -3.75
C GLU A 30 -1.05 -0.23 -5.00
N ALA A 31 0.19 -0.70 -4.88
CA ALA A 31 1.14 -0.87 -5.96
C ALA A 31 1.52 -2.35 -6.07
N ARG A 32 1.72 -2.83 -7.31
CA ARG A 32 2.03 -4.24 -7.58
C ARG A 32 3.53 -4.52 -7.70
N ASN A 33 4.35 -3.48 -7.65
CA ASN A 33 5.80 -3.56 -7.79
C ASN A 33 6.44 -2.26 -7.30
N GLY A 34 7.76 -2.27 -7.15
CA GLY A 34 8.52 -1.12 -6.67
C GLY A 34 8.44 0.12 -7.57
N ARG A 35 8.29 -0.04 -8.90
CA ARG A 35 8.19 1.10 -9.82
C ARG A 35 6.90 1.88 -9.58
N GLU A 36 5.76 1.19 -9.57
CA GLU A 36 4.46 1.78 -9.22
C GLU A 36 4.50 2.40 -7.82
N GLY A 37 5.13 1.71 -6.86
CA GLY A 37 5.28 2.19 -5.49
C GLY A 37 6.06 3.52 -5.40
N LEU A 38 7.18 3.63 -6.11
CA LEU A 38 8.00 4.85 -6.14
C LEU A 38 7.25 6.02 -6.79
N GLU A 39 6.53 5.78 -7.89
CA GLU A 39 5.70 6.80 -8.55
C GLU A 39 4.58 7.29 -7.62
N MET A 40 3.91 6.37 -6.92
CA MET A 40 2.87 6.71 -5.95
C MET A 40 3.42 7.44 -4.73
N MET A 41 4.59 7.05 -4.23
CA MET A 41 5.24 7.72 -3.10
C MET A 41 5.53 9.19 -3.42
N GLN A 42 6.07 9.48 -4.61
CA GLN A 42 6.35 10.86 -5.03
C GLN A 42 5.08 11.67 -5.23
N LYS A 43 4.04 11.07 -5.81
CA LYS A 43 2.79 11.75 -6.16
C LYS A 43 1.88 12.01 -4.96
N TYR A 44 1.74 11.04 -4.07
CA TYR A 44 0.72 11.06 -3.02
C TYR A 44 1.30 11.28 -1.62
N LYS A 45 2.61 11.13 -1.42
CA LYS A 45 3.30 11.33 -0.13
C LYS A 45 2.59 10.62 1.04
N PRO A 46 2.48 9.27 0.99
CA PRO A 46 1.80 8.50 2.04
C PRO A 46 2.51 8.68 3.40
N ASP A 47 1.73 8.55 4.48
CA ASP A 47 2.25 8.63 5.85
C ASP A 47 3.02 7.36 6.25
N CYS A 48 2.69 6.23 5.62
CA CYS A 48 3.29 4.93 5.87
C CYS A 48 3.37 4.10 4.58
N ILE A 49 4.42 3.29 4.47
CA ILE A 49 4.62 2.35 3.36
C ILE A 49 4.78 0.95 3.95
N ILE A 50 3.99 0.00 3.46
CA ILE A 50 4.14 -1.43 3.70
C ILE A 50 4.71 -2.02 2.41
N LEU A 51 5.91 -2.58 2.49
CA LEU A 51 6.65 -3.12 1.36
C LEU A 51 6.91 -4.60 1.62
N ASP A 52 6.52 -5.46 0.68
CA ASP A 52 7.02 -6.83 0.63
C ASP A 52 8.45 -6.87 0.07
N LEU A 53 9.29 -7.72 0.64
CA LEU A 53 10.72 -7.86 0.29
C LEU A 53 11.00 -9.04 -0.64
N LEU A 54 10.06 -9.98 -0.77
CA LEU A 54 10.26 -11.26 -1.46
C LEU A 54 9.61 -11.30 -2.84
#